data_AF-A0A085F5U8-F1
#
_entry.id   AF-A0A085F5U8-F1
#
_cell.length_a   1.000
_cell.length_b   1.000
_cell.length_c   1.000
_cell.angle_alpha   90.00
_cell.angle_beta   90.00
_cell.angle_gamma   90.00
#
_symmetry.space_group_name_H-M   'P 1'
#
loop_
_entity.id
_entity.type
_entity.pdbx_description
1 polymer ?
#
loop_
_entity_poly.entity_id
_entity_poly.type
_entity_poly.pdbx_seq_one_letter_code
_entity_poly.pdbx_strand_id
1 'polypeptide(L)'
;MNNQSSCTAQQQNSDALASLFGLELYPMIAGFQHLNSRHPRLDVEATAIFLDVMRKGDLTMPKAEAVASTEGLAFLKNAQLINVAEVEDAFAIALTGIGRELAAELLDIFETKASPLQS
;
A
#
# COMPACT_ATOMS: atom_id res chain seq x y z
N MET A 1 -30.71 -1.79 -6.40
CA MET A 1 -29.25 -1.76 -6.62
C MET A 1 -28.81 -0.31 -6.45
N ASN A 2 -28.31 0.08 -5.27
CA ASN A 2 -27.89 1.47 -4.96
C ASN A 2 -26.39 1.48 -4.60
N ASN A 3 -25.50 1.37 -5.61
CA ASN A 3 -24.06 1.57 -5.42
C ASN A 3 -23.57 2.93 -5.95
N GLN A 4 -24.48 3.79 -6.45
CA GLN A 4 -24.11 5.10 -6.99
C GLN A 4 -23.75 6.14 -5.92
N SER A 5 -24.32 6.04 -4.70
CA SER A 5 -24.08 7.01 -3.62
C SER A 5 -22.70 6.89 -2.97
N SER A 6 -22.13 5.69 -2.89
CA SER A 6 -20.80 5.48 -2.30
C SER A 6 -19.68 5.99 -3.20
N CYS A 7 -19.83 5.82 -4.52
CA CYS A 7 -18.82 6.23 -5.50
C CYS A 7 -18.71 7.78 -5.61
N THR A 8 -19.84 8.49 -5.58
CA THR A 8 -19.86 9.97 -5.64
C THR A 8 -19.31 10.63 -4.38
N ALA A 9 -19.62 10.08 -3.19
CA ALA A 9 -19.08 10.60 -1.93
C ALA A 9 -17.56 10.38 -1.82
N GLN A 10 -17.06 9.25 -2.33
CA GLN A 10 -15.64 8.95 -2.37
C GLN A 10 -14.90 9.89 -3.34
N GLN A 11 -15.52 10.23 -4.47
CA GLN A 11 -14.98 11.15 -5.47
C GLN A 11 -14.93 12.60 -4.95
N GLN A 12 -15.99 13.09 -4.29
CA GLN A 12 -16.00 14.43 -3.67
C GLN A 12 -14.97 14.60 -2.55
N ASN A 13 -14.78 13.57 -1.71
CA ASN A 13 -13.74 13.59 -0.68
C ASN A 13 -12.34 13.61 -1.29
N SER A 14 -12.15 12.86 -2.38
CA SER A 14 -10.87 12.84 -3.08
C SER A 14 -10.54 14.22 -3.66
N ASP A 15 -11.50 14.89 -4.30
CA ASP A 15 -11.30 16.21 -4.92
C ASP A 15 -11.07 17.33 -3.88
N ALA A 16 -11.74 17.24 -2.73
CA ALA A 16 -11.50 18.14 -1.60
C ALA A 16 -10.09 17.95 -1.01
N LEU A 17 -9.61 16.70 -0.90
CA LEU A 17 -8.25 16.40 -0.46
C LEU A 17 -7.21 16.84 -1.52
N ALA A 18 -7.49 16.68 -2.81
CA ALA A 18 -6.65 17.19 -3.91
C ALA A 18 -6.38 18.68 -3.79
N SER A 19 -7.44 19.42 -3.46
CA SER A 19 -7.41 20.88 -3.35
C SER A 19 -6.63 21.36 -2.12
N LEU A 20 -6.56 20.53 -1.07
CA LEU A 20 -5.88 20.85 0.20
C LEU A 20 -4.39 20.50 0.20
N PHE A 21 -4.01 19.42 -0.49
CA PHE A 21 -2.65 18.87 -0.47
C PHE A 21 -1.87 19.05 -1.78
N GLY A 22 -2.52 19.59 -2.83
CA GLY A 22 -1.96 19.70 -4.16
C GLY A 22 -2.14 18.43 -4.98
N LEU A 23 -2.26 18.58 -6.31
CA LEU A 23 -2.48 17.47 -7.24
C LEU A 23 -1.39 16.39 -7.18
N GLU A 24 -0.18 16.77 -6.77
CA GLU A 24 0.98 15.88 -6.63
C GLU A 24 0.80 14.83 -5.51
N LEU A 25 -0.01 15.13 -4.49
CA LEU A 25 -0.25 14.21 -3.36
C LEU A 25 -1.52 13.36 -3.54
N TYR A 26 -2.33 13.64 -4.56
CA TYR A 26 -3.57 12.91 -4.84
C TYR A 26 -3.35 11.40 -5.09
N PRO A 27 -2.36 10.97 -5.88
CA PRO A 27 -2.14 9.54 -6.12
C PRO A 27 -1.75 8.82 -4.82
N MET A 28 -0.97 9.48 -3.97
CA MET A 28 -0.58 8.96 -2.66
C MET A 28 -1.81 8.74 -1.76
N ILE A 29 -2.67 9.75 -1.63
CA ILE A 29 -3.91 9.67 -0.83
C ILE A 29 -4.86 8.58 -1.37
N ALA A 30 -5.03 8.52 -2.69
CA ALA A 30 -5.87 7.49 -3.34
C ALA A 30 -5.32 6.07 -3.11
N GLY A 31 -3.99 5.89 -3.23
CA GLY A 31 -3.34 4.62 -2.92
C GLY A 31 -3.55 4.19 -1.47
N PHE A 32 -3.38 5.11 -0.50
CA PHE A 32 -3.65 4.82 0.92
C PHE A 32 -5.12 4.48 1.21
N GLN A 33 -6.07 5.18 0.56
CA GLN A 33 -7.49 4.87 0.71
C GLN A 33 -7.84 3.50 0.11
N HIS A 34 -7.26 3.16 -1.04
CA HIS A 34 -7.44 1.86 -1.69
C HIS A 34 -6.92 0.72 -0.79
N LEU A 35 -5.72 0.87 -0.25
CA LEU A 35 -5.12 -0.06 0.72
C LEU A 35 -5.99 -0.25 1.97
N ASN A 36 -6.41 0.85 2.60
CA ASN A 36 -7.28 0.79 3.77
C ASN A 36 -8.66 0.18 3.47
N SER A 37 -9.20 0.36 2.26
CA SER A 37 -10.49 -0.24 1.88
C SER A 37 -10.42 -1.77 1.78
N ARG A 38 -9.29 -2.32 1.29
CA ARG A 38 -9.07 -3.77 1.19
C ARG A 38 -8.58 -4.38 2.50
N HIS A 39 -7.83 -3.60 3.28
CA HIS A 39 -7.25 -4.02 4.55
C HIS A 39 -7.44 -2.94 5.63
N PRO A 40 -8.62 -2.87 6.29
CA PRO A 40 -8.99 -1.76 7.21
C PRO A 40 -8.18 -1.69 8.52
N ARG A 41 -7.26 -2.62 8.72
CA ARG A 41 -6.40 -2.74 9.91
C ARG A 41 -4.91 -2.59 9.57
N LEU A 42 -4.60 -2.28 8.32
CA LEU A 42 -3.24 -2.06 7.88
C LEU A 42 -2.82 -0.69 8.41
N ASP A 43 -2.01 -0.71 9.47
CA ASP A 43 -1.53 0.52 10.09
C ASP A 43 -0.44 1.20 9.25
N VAL A 44 0.02 2.36 9.72
CA VAL A 44 1.02 3.17 9.02
C VAL A 44 2.33 2.40 8.84
N GLU A 45 2.71 1.58 9.81
CA GLU A 45 3.94 0.79 9.78
C GLU A 45 3.86 -0.34 8.75
N ALA A 46 2.82 -1.16 8.80
CA ALA A 46 2.55 -2.21 7.82
C ALA A 46 2.46 -1.62 6.41
N THR A 47 1.87 -0.43 6.26
CA THR A 47 1.78 0.23 4.97
C THR A 47 3.16 0.66 4.47
N ALA A 48 3.99 1.25 5.33
CA ALA A 48 5.35 1.65 4.97
C ALA A 48 6.20 0.45 4.53
N ILE A 49 6.13 -0.67 5.26
CA ILE A 49 6.84 -1.91 4.92
C ILE A 49 6.35 -2.45 3.57
N PHE A 50 5.03 -2.53 3.36
CA PHE A 50 4.47 -3.02 2.11
C PHE A 50 4.88 -2.17 0.90
N LEU A 51 4.86 -0.85 1.04
CA LEU A 51 5.31 0.08 0.00
C LEU A 51 6.82 -0.05 -0.28
N ASP A 52 7.64 -0.29 0.75
CA ASP A 52 9.08 -0.43 0.55
C ASP A 52 9.42 -1.76 -0.15
N VAL A 53 8.73 -2.86 0.18
CA VAL A 53 8.82 -4.14 -0.54
C VAL A 53 8.33 -3.99 -1.98
N MET A 54 7.22 -3.28 -2.21
CA MET A 54 6.72 -3.00 -3.56
C MET A 54 7.75 -2.23 -4.40
N ARG A 55 8.40 -1.21 -3.82
CA ARG A 55 9.35 -0.36 -4.55
C ARG A 55 10.69 -1.04 -4.81
N LYS A 56 11.21 -1.78 -3.83
CA LYS A 56 12.57 -2.36 -3.89
C LYS A 56 12.58 -3.82 -4.36
N GLY A 57 11.41 -4.46 -4.42
CA GLY A 57 11.31 -5.91 -4.61
C GLY A 57 11.59 -6.66 -3.31
N ASP A 58 12.07 -7.90 -3.44
CA ASP A 58 12.37 -8.76 -2.29
C ASP A 58 13.37 -8.06 -1.35
N LEU A 59 13.00 -7.92 -0.08
CA LEU A 59 13.80 -7.27 0.95
C LEU A 59 14.51 -8.31 1.81
N THR A 60 15.75 -8.00 2.16
CA THR A 60 16.47 -8.70 3.24
C THR A 60 16.62 -7.74 4.42
N MET A 61 15.98 -8.07 5.54
CA MET A 61 16.01 -7.25 6.75
C MET A 61 16.77 -7.97 7.87
N PRO A 62 17.81 -7.39 8.48
CA PRO A 62 18.52 -7.98 9.60
C PRO A 62 17.57 -8.29 10.77
N LYS A 63 17.76 -9.42 11.46
CA LYS A 63 16.94 -9.81 12.61
C LYS A 63 16.95 -8.75 13.73
N ALA A 64 18.05 -8.04 13.90
CA ALA A 64 18.18 -6.95 14.88
C ALA A 64 17.25 -5.76 14.59
N GLU A 65 16.99 -5.47 13.32
CA GLU A 65 16.08 -4.39 12.89
C GLU A 65 14.61 -4.85 12.89
N ALA A 66 14.38 -6.14 12.64
CA ALA A 66 13.06 -6.75 12.63
C ALA A 66 12.32 -6.71 13.97
N VAL A 67 13.05 -6.67 15.10
CA VAL A 67 12.47 -6.60 16.45
C VAL A 67 11.65 -5.31 16.63
N ALA A 68 11.99 -4.24 15.92
CA ALA A 68 11.27 -2.96 16.00
C ALA A 68 9.96 -2.95 15.19
N SER A 69 9.79 -3.86 14.21
CA SER A 69 8.64 -3.87 13.27
C SER A 69 7.84 -5.18 13.25
N THR A 70 7.80 -5.87 14.40
CA THR A 70 7.19 -7.20 14.51
C THR A 70 5.68 -7.21 14.25
N GLU A 71 4.96 -6.17 14.67
CA GLU A 71 3.50 -6.08 14.51
C GLU A 71 3.09 -5.87 13.05
N GLY A 72 3.71 -4.91 12.35
CA GLY A 72 3.44 -4.65 10.94
C GLY A 72 3.76 -5.87 10.04
N LEU A 73 4.89 -6.54 10.26
CA LEU A 73 5.26 -7.75 9.50
C LEU A 73 4.33 -8.92 9.79
N ALA A 74 3.97 -9.13 11.06
CA ALA A 74 3.02 -10.17 11.44
C ALA A 74 1.65 -9.92 10.79
N PHE A 75 1.19 -8.66 10.76
CA PHE A 75 -0.05 -8.30 10.10
C PHE A 75 -0.01 -8.61 8.60
N LEU A 76 1.01 -8.12 7.88
CA LEU A 76 1.14 -8.33 6.43
C LEU A 76 1.24 -9.82 6.07
N LYS A 77 1.94 -10.61 6.90
CA LYS A 77 2.02 -12.07 6.76
C LYS A 77 0.65 -12.73 6.97
N ASN A 78 -0.07 -12.35 8.02
CA ASN A 78 -1.41 -12.88 8.32
C ASN A 78 -2.44 -12.46 7.24
N ALA A 79 -2.29 -11.28 6.66
CA ALA A 79 -3.07 -10.79 5.53
C ALA A 79 -2.67 -11.44 4.20
N GLN A 80 -1.69 -12.36 4.20
CA GLN A 80 -1.16 -13.06 3.03
C GLN A 80 -0.62 -12.12 1.95
N LEU A 81 -0.15 -10.93 2.32
CA LEU A 81 0.41 -9.94 1.39
C LEU A 81 1.92 -10.15 1.18
N ILE A 82 2.60 -10.65 2.21
CA ILE A 82 4.03 -10.98 2.15
C ILE A 82 4.29 -12.41 2.63
N ASN A 83 5.35 -13.00 2.11
CA ASN A 83 6.03 -14.13 2.70
C ASN A 83 7.27 -13.64 3.45
N VAL A 84 7.50 -14.21 4.63
CA VAL A 84 8.69 -13.95 5.44
C VAL A 84 9.39 -15.28 5.69
N ALA A 85 10.63 -15.41 5.22
CA ALA A 85 11.49 -16.56 5.44
C ALA A 85 12.71 -16.16 6.27
N GLU A 86 13.10 -17.00 7.22
CA GLU A 86 14.33 -16.78 7.97
C GLU A 86 15.53 -17.28 7.18
N VAL A 87 16.56 -16.44 7.06
CA VAL A 87 17.83 -16.76 6.41
C VAL A 87 18.95 -16.28 7.32
N GLU A 88 19.60 -17.22 8.01
CA GLU A 88 20.71 -16.95 8.93
C GLU A 88 20.36 -15.81 9.93
N ASP A 89 21.01 -14.65 9.80
CA ASP A 89 20.85 -13.47 10.64
C ASP A 89 19.85 -12.43 10.10
N ALA A 90 19.07 -12.78 9.08
CA ALA A 90 18.10 -11.90 8.43
C ALA A 90 16.74 -12.59 8.16
N PHE A 91 15.75 -11.76 7.83
CA PHE A 91 14.49 -12.16 7.24
C PHE A 91 14.47 -11.77 5.77
N ALA A 92 14.18 -12.73 4.90
CA ALA A 92 13.84 -12.49 3.51
C ALA A 92 12.32 -12.25 3.40
N ILE A 93 11.93 -11.11 2.86
CA ILE A 93 10.55 -10.66 2.74
C ILE A 93 10.24 -10.47 1.26
N ALA A 94 9.20 -11.15 0.78
CA ALA A 94 8.78 -11.09 -0.62
C ALA A 94 7.26 -10.92 -0.71
N LEU A 95 6.77 -10.27 -1.76
CA LEU A 95 5.33 -10.22 -2.03
C LEU A 95 4.81 -11.61 -2.39
N THR A 96 3.61 -11.94 -1.91
CA THR A 96 2.85 -13.10 -2.39
C THR A 96 2.20 -12.80 -3.74
N GLY A 97 1.44 -13.75 -4.30
CA GLY A 97 0.56 -13.47 -5.46
C GLY A 97 -0.44 -12.35 -5.17
N ILE A 98 -1.13 -12.42 -4.02
CA ILE A 98 -2.11 -11.42 -3.57
C ILE A 98 -1.43 -10.06 -3.34
N GLY A 99 -0.24 -10.07 -2.72
CA GLY A 99 0.53 -8.85 -2.51
C GLY A 99 0.97 -8.19 -3.82
N ARG A 100 1.34 -8.98 -4.84
CA ARG A 100 1.69 -8.46 -6.17
C ARG A 100 0.49 -7.86 -6.90
N GLU A 101 -0.68 -8.47 -6.81
CA GLU A 101 -1.93 -7.91 -7.37
C GLU A 101 -2.25 -6.56 -6.72
N LEU A 102 -2.19 -6.49 -5.39
CA LEU A 102 -2.41 -5.25 -4.66
C LEU A 102 -1.36 -4.18 -5.01
N ALA A 103 -0.08 -4.56 -5.12
CA ALA A 103 0.98 -3.67 -5.55
C ALA A 103 0.74 -3.13 -6.97
N ALA A 104 0.30 -3.96 -7.91
CA ALA A 104 -0.02 -3.54 -9.26
C ALA A 104 -1.20 -2.55 -9.29
N GLU A 105 -2.25 -2.79 -8.51
CA GLU A 105 -3.37 -1.85 -8.36
C GLU A 105 -2.92 -0.50 -7.81
N LEU A 106 -2.00 -0.48 -6.84
CA LEU A 106 -1.46 0.76 -6.28
C LEU A 106 -0.57 1.49 -7.29
N LEU A 107 0.27 0.77 -8.02
CA LEU A 107 1.10 1.36 -9.08
C LEU A 107 0.24 1.97 -10.18
N ASP A 108 -0.82 1.31 -10.61
CA ASP A 108 -1.78 1.85 -11.59
C ASP A 108 -2.45 3.14 -11.07
N ILE A 109 -2.82 3.20 -9.79
CA ILE A 109 -3.35 4.42 -9.15
C ILE A 109 -2.31 5.54 -9.14
N PHE A 110 -1.03 5.21 -8.86
CA PHE A 110 0.06 6.19 -8.86
C PHE A 110 0.36 6.72 -10.27
N GLU A 111 0.40 5.85 -11.28
CA GLU A 111 0.71 6.21 -12.67
C GLU A 111 -0.45 6.95 -13.35
N THR A 112 -1.68 6.45 -13.23
CA THR A 112 -2.88 7.00 -13.90
C THR A 112 -3.20 8.42 -13.44
N LYS A 113 -2.74 8.83 -12.25
CA LYS A 113 -2.99 10.16 -11.69
C LYS A 113 -1.75 11.06 -11.63
N ALA A 114 -0.58 10.56 -12.01
CA ALA A 114 0.63 11.36 -12.22
C ALA A 114 0.70 11.99 -13.62
N SER A 115 -0.21 11.65 -14.54
CA SER A 115 -0.24 12.20 -15.89
C SER A 115 -1.34 13.26 -16.06
N PRO A 116 -1.06 14.56 -15.86
CA PRO A 116 -1.93 15.64 -16.33
C PRO A 116 -1.72 15.98 -17.82
N LEU A 117 -0.95 15.19 -18.58
CA LEU A 117 -0.54 15.51 -19.97
C LEU A 117 -1.14 14.61 -21.05
N GLN A 118 -2.19 13.85 -20.76
CA GLN A 118 -3.02 13.20 -21.79
C GLN A 118 -4.37 13.89 -21.91
N SER A 119 -4.34 15.13 -22.40
CA SER A 119 -5.50 15.85 -22.94
C SER A 119 -5.03 16.77 -24.05
#